data_AF-A0A380DS88-F1
#
_entry.id   AF-A0A380DS88-F1
#
_cell.length_a   1.000
_cell.length_b   1.000
_cell.length_c   1.000
_cell.angle_alpha   90.00
_cell.angle_beta   90.00
_cell.angle_gamma   90.00
#
_symmetry.space_group_name_H-M   'P 1'
#
loop_
_entity.id
_entity.type
_entity.pdbx_description
1 polymer ?
#
loop_
_entity_poly.entity_id
_entity_poly.type
_entity_poly.pdbx_seq_one_letter_code
_entity_poly.pdbx_strand_id
1 'polypeptide(L)'
;MRILKESIIVAFAFVGVVVGAGFATGQEIFQFFTSHGAYSISGIIVTGLLITLGGMIVMHTGHHVKSRNHSDSINYFLYPSIARGFDIILTMFMLSLAIIMTAGGASTIHQSFNLPYWLSALILVVFILATLFLKFDRLIAVLGGVTPFLIAIVIMIAVYYFTTSHLDFTAANNDAQIHKQKSLSPGWWFDAINYASLQIAAAFSFLSVMGSKVKYRDSTLYGA
;
A
#
# COMPACT_ATOMS: atom_id res chain seq x y z
N MET A 1 13.75 -4.10 23.76
CA MET A 1 12.27 -4.25 23.81
C MET A 1 11.50 -3.04 23.28
N ARG A 2 11.89 -1.79 23.61
CA ARG A 2 11.18 -0.57 23.14
C ARG A 2 11.32 -0.31 21.63
N ILE A 3 12.52 -0.48 21.07
CA ILE A 3 12.80 -0.37 19.62
C ILE A 3 11.95 -1.36 18.82
N LEU A 4 11.97 -2.65 19.20
CA LEU A 4 11.20 -3.70 18.54
C LEU A 4 9.69 -3.40 18.53
N LYS A 5 9.15 -2.93 19.66
CA LYS A 5 7.73 -2.56 19.75
C LYS A 5 7.38 -1.40 18.81
N GLU A 6 8.24 -0.39 18.74
CA GLU A 6 8.04 0.76 17.85
C GLU A 6 8.15 0.33 16.38
N SER A 7 9.16 -0.46 16.01
CA SER A 7 9.33 -1.00 14.66
C SER A 7 8.13 -1.83 14.19
N ILE A 8 7.55 -2.68 15.06
CA ILE A 8 6.39 -3.50 14.72
C ILE A 8 5.15 -2.63 14.46
N ILE A 9 4.91 -1.61 15.29
CA ILE A 9 3.79 -0.69 15.11
C ILE A 9 3.95 0.09 13.80
N VAL A 10 5.17 0.54 13.53
CA VAL A 10 5.53 1.23 12.28
C VAL A 10 5.29 0.34 11.06
N ALA A 11 5.75 -0.92 11.11
CA ALA A 11 5.58 -1.88 10.03
C ALA A 11 4.09 -2.18 9.75
N PHE A 12 3.30 -2.43 10.79
CA PHE A 12 1.86 -2.66 10.61
C PHE A 12 1.11 -1.43 10.12
N ALA A 13 1.52 -0.24 10.55
CA ALA A 13 0.93 0.98 10.03
C ALA A 13 1.32 1.21 8.56
N PHE A 14 2.57 0.95 8.18
CA PHE A 14 3.02 1.03 6.79
C PHE A 14 2.24 0.06 5.90
N VAL A 15 2.16 -1.21 6.28
CA VAL A 15 1.35 -2.21 5.56
C VAL A 15 -0.13 -1.78 5.52
N GLY A 16 -0.66 -1.22 6.61
CA GLY A 16 -2.05 -0.72 6.65
C GLY A 16 -2.33 0.46 5.73
N VAL A 17 -1.32 1.30 5.43
CA VAL A 17 -1.45 2.41 4.46
C VAL A 17 -1.39 1.89 3.03
N VAL A 18 -0.56 0.89 2.78
CA VAL A 18 -0.33 0.31 1.46
C VAL A 18 -1.48 -0.64 1.05
N VAL A 19 -2.13 -1.28 2.01
CA VAL A 19 -3.27 -2.18 1.79
C VAL A 19 -4.55 -1.36 1.65
N GLY A 20 -4.98 -1.14 0.41
CA GLY A 20 -6.20 -0.42 0.07
C GLY A 20 -7.36 -1.29 -0.38
N ALA A 21 -8.42 -0.65 -0.88
CA ALA A 21 -9.60 -1.34 -1.45
C ALA A 21 -9.22 -2.25 -2.64
N GLY A 22 -8.27 -1.83 -3.48
CA GLY A 22 -7.79 -2.63 -4.62
C GLY A 22 -7.05 -3.91 -4.20
N PHE A 23 -6.31 -3.86 -3.09
CA PHE A 23 -5.72 -5.04 -2.46
C PHE A 23 -6.80 -5.94 -1.84
N ALA A 24 -7.74 -5.36 -1.10
CA ALA A 24 -8.82 -6.09 -0.44
C ALA A 24 -9.75 -6.82 -1.44
N THR A 25 -10.02 -6.22 -2.60
CA THR A 25 -10.78 -6.87 -3.69
C THR A 25 -9.94 -7.81 -4.55
N GLY A 26 -8.62 -7.89 -4.31
CA GLY A 26 -7.67 -8.69 -5.10
C GLY A 26 -7.40 -8.17 -6.51
N GLN A 27 -7.91 -7.00 -6.89
CA GLN A 27 -7.80 -6.47 -8.25
C GLN A 27 -6.38 -6.03 -8.58
N GLU A 28 -5.70 -5.39 -7.63
CA GLU A 28 -4.28 -5.02 -7.79
C GLU A 28 -3.42 -6.28 -7.98
N ILE A 29 -3.61 -7.28 -7.11
CA ILE A 29 -2.83 -8.52 -7.16
C ILE A 29 -3.08 -9.25 -8.50
N PHE A 30 -4.34 -9.30 -8.93
CA PHE A 30 -4.71 -9.92 -10.19
C PHE A 30 -4.03 -9.23 -11.40
N GLN A 31 -4.08 -7.91 -11.43
CA GLN A 31 -3.56 -7.11 -12.54
C GLN A 31 -2.03 -7.17 -12.63
N PHE A 32 -1.32 -6.96 -11.52
CA PHE A 32 0.14 -6.85 -11.51
C PHE A 32 0.85 -8.21 -11.42
N PHE A 33 0.26 -9.19 -10.74
CA PHE A 33 0.93 -10.47 -10.47
C PHE A 33 0.23 -11.64 -11.13
N THR A 34 -1.03 -11.94 -10.81
CA THR A 34 -1.70 -13.19 -11.24
C THR A 34 -1.75 -13.35 -12.76
N SER A 35 -1.79 -12.25 -13.52
CA SER A 35 -1.68 -12.20 -14.98
C SER A 35 -0.37 -12.78 -15.56
N HIS A 36 0.63 -13.08 -14.73
CA HIS A 36 1.95 -13.58 -15.13
C HIS A 36 2.21 -15.07 -14.83
N GLY A 37 1.24 -15.80 -14.28
CA GLY A 37 1.34 -17.24 -14.03
C GLY A 37 2.48 -17.59 -13.05
N ALA A 38 3.39 -18.49 -13.43
CA ALA A 38 4.48 -18.91 -12.53
C ALA A 38 5.44 -17.76 -12.14
N TYR A 39 5.57 -16.73 -12.99
CA TYR A 39 6.43 -15.56 -12.70
C TYR A 39 5.81 -14.57 -11.70
N SER A 40 4.58 -14.78 -11.25
CA SER A 40 3.97 -13.97 -10.19
C SER A 40 4.79 -14.02 -8.91
N ILE A 41 5.37 -15.18 -8.57
CA ILE A 41 6.16 -15.37 -7.35
C ILE A 41 7.43 -14.50 -7.38
N SER A 42 8.17 -14.50 -8.50
CA SER A 42 9.36 -13.66 -8.65
C SER A 42 8.99 -12.18 -8.62
N GLY A 43 7.86 -11.79 -9.24
CA GLY A 43 7.35 -10.44 -9.18
C GLY A 43 7.08 -9.98 -7.74
N ILE A 44 6.37 -10.79 -6.95
CA ILE A 44 6.05 -10.48 -5.55
C ILE A 44 7.31 -10.30 -4.71
N ILE A 45 8.32 -11.17 -4.88
CA ILE A 45 9.60 -11.07 -4.14
C ILE A 45 10.32 -9.77 -4.49
N VAL A 46 10.43 -9.44 -5.78
CA VAL A 46 11.09 -8.21 -6.25
C VAL A 46 10.36 -6.98 -5.74
N THR A 47 9.03 -6.96 -5.84
CA THR A 47 8.20 -5.88 -5.30
C THR A 47 8.41 -5.71 -3.81
N GLY A 48 8.36 -6.78 -3.02
CA GLY A 48 8.55 -6.72 -1.57
C GLY A 48 9.90 -6.11 -1.21
N LEU A 49 10.97 -6.54 -1.87
CA LEU A 49 12.31 -6.00 -1.68
C LEU A 49 12.39 -4.51 -2.02
N LEU A 50 11.79 -4.08 -3.13
CA LEU A 50 11.78 -2.67 -3.54
C LEU A 50 10.97 -1.80 -2.57
N ILE A 51 9.79 -2.26 -2.15
CA ILE A 51 8.93 -1.55 -1.19
C ILE A 51 9.67 -1.37 0.14
N THR A 52 10.31 -2.41 0.65
CA THR A 52 11.10 -2.34 1.90
C THR A 52 12.28 -1.39 1.76
N LEU A 53 13.08 -1.50 0.69
CA LEU A 53 14.21 -0.58 0.46
C LEU A 53 13.76 0.88 0.31
N GLY A 54 12.74 1.12 -0.50
CA GLY A 54 12.18 2.45 -0.72
C GLY A 54 11.57 3.03 0.55
N GLY A 55 10.81 2.22 1.29
CA GLY A 55 10.21 2.60 2.56
C GLY A 55 11.25 2.99 3.60
N MET A 56 12.33 2.21 3.74
CA MET A 56 13.46 2.51 4.62
C MET A 56 14.11 3.85 4.28
N ILE A 57 14.37 4.11 2.99
CA ILE A 57 14.98 5.37 2.54
C ILE A 57 14.08 6.56 2.87
N VAL A 58 12.79 6.49 2.56
CA VAL A 58 11.84 7.59 2.81
C VAL A 58 11.69 7.84 4.31
N MET A 59 11.55 6.79 5.11
CA MET A 59 11.38 6.91 6.56
C MET A 59 12.64 7.43 7.24
N HIS A 60 13.82 6.94 6.84
CA HIS A 60 15.09 7.43 7.36
C HIS A 60 15.32 8.90 7.03
N THR A 61 15.01 9.32 5.80
CA THR A 61 15.08 10.74 5.41
C THR A 61 14.10 11.58 6.22
N GLY A 62 12.84 11.13 6.37
CA GLY A 62 11.84 11.81 7.19
C GLY A 62 12.31 12.05 8.63
N HIS A 63 13.01 11.07 9.22
CA HIS A 63 13.65 11.18 10.53
C HIS A 63 14.78 12.21 10.54
N HIS A 64 15.66 12.17 9.55
CA HIS A 64 16.82 13.06 9.45
C HIS A 64 16.42 14.53 9.30
N VAL A 65 15.47 14.83 8.41
CA VAL A 65 15.03 16.21 8.14
C VAL A 65 13.97 16.71 9.13
N LYS A 66 13.51 15.86 10.06
CA LYS A 66 12.39 16.15 10.97
C LYS A 66 11.17 16.68 10.21
N SER A 67 10.83 15.97 9.13
CA SER A 67 9.78 16.33 8.18
C SER A 67 8.44 16.62 8.89
N ARG A 68 7.87 17.80 8.62
CA ARG A 68 6.50 18.14 9.03
C ARG A 68 5.50 17.87 7.91
N ASN A 69 5.96 17.88 6.67
CA ASN A 69 5.18 17.61 5.47
C ASN A 69 6.03 16.82 4.45
N HIS A 70 5.36 16.11 3.53
CA HIS A 70 6.07 15.32 2.53
C HIS A 70 7.02 16.15 1.65
N SER A 71 6.69 17.41 1.41
CA SER A 71 7.50 18.35 0.63
C SER A 71 8.88 18.60 1.26
N ASP A 72 9.02 18.54 2.59
CA ASP A 72 10.32 18.66 3.28
C ASP A 72 11.28 17.54 2.84
N SER A 73 10.76 16.31 2.73
CA SER A 73 11.54 15.17 2.24
C SER A 73 11.82 15.25 0.74
N ILE A 74 10.90 15.78 -0.06
CA ILE A 74 11.13 15.96 -1.51
C ILE A 74 12.24 16.98 -1.76
N ASN A 75 12.19 18.13 -1.07
CA ASN A 75 13.19 19.19 -1.19
C ASN A 75 14.59 18.75 -0.71
N TYR A 76 14.68 17.71 0.13
CA TYR A 76 15.96 17.12 0.50
C TYR A 76 16.60 16.32 -0.64
N PHE A 77 15.80 15.62 -1.45
CA PHE A 77 16.31 14.78 -2.53
C PHE A 77 16.50 15.53 -3.86
N LEU A 78 15.68 16.56 -4.11
CA LEU A 78 15.58 17.19 -5.42
C LEU A 78 15.90 18.69 -5.36
N TYR A 79 16.50 19.21 -6.43
CA TYR A 79 16.70 20.65 -6.60
C TYR A 79 15.33 21.39 -6.60
N PRO A 80 15.21 22.62 -6.03
CA PRO A 80 13.92 23.26 -5.77
C PRO A 80 12.92 23.30 -6.94
N SER A 81 13.40 23.51 -8.16
CA SER A 81 12.55 23.55 -9.37
C SER A 81 11.95 22.17 -9.71
N ILE A 82 12.75 21.10 -9.56
CA ILE A 82 12.32 19.72 -9.81
C ILE A 82 11.44 19.24 -8.65
N ALA A 83 11.81 19.59 -7.42
CA ALA A 83 11.05 19.28 -6.22
C ALA A 83 9.61 19.79 -6.31
N ARG A 84 9.41 21.04 -6.74
CA ARG A 84 8.07 21.62 -6.93
C ARG A 84 7.25 20.87 -7.98
N GLY A 85 7.86 20.48 -9.10
CA GLY A 85 7.19 19.68 -10.13
C GLY A 85 6.75 18.32 -9.60
N PHE A 86 7.65 17.65 -8.87
CA PHE A 86 7.38 16.35 -8.26
C PHE A 86 6.31 16.43 -7.17
N ASP A 87 6.33 17.46 -6.33
CA ASP A 87 5.34 17.71 -5.28
C ASP A 87 3.91 17.89 -5.85
N ILE A 88 3.79 18.61 -6.97
CA ILE A 88 2.51 18.77 -7.69
C ILE A 88 2.03 17.42 -8.24
N ILE A 89 2.92 16.65 -8.89
CA ILE A 89 2.58 15.34 -9.45
C ILE A 89 2.15 14.38 -8.34
N LEU A 90 2.90 14.34 -7.24
CA LEU A 90 2.61 13.48 -6.09
C LEU A 90 1.28 13.88 -5.44
N THR A 91 1.00 15.17 -5.28
CA THR A 91 -0.26 15.67 -4.74
C THR A 91 -1.45 15.28 -5.62
N MET A 92 -1.34 15.42 -6.94
CA MET A 92 -2.38 14.99 -7.89
C MET A 92 -2.58 13.47 -7.87
N PHE A 93 -1.50 12.70 -7.72
CA PHE A 93 -1.54 11.26 -7.57
C PHE A 93 -2.26 10.84 -6.27
N MET A 94 -1.93 11.48 -5.15
CA MET A 94 -2.62 11.27 -3.86
C MET A 94 -4.11 11.58 -3.96
N LEU A 95 -4.49 12.67 -4.62
CA LEU A 95 -5.90 12.99 -4.86
C LEU A 95 -6.59 11.92 -5.70
N SER A 96 -5.94 11.43 -6.76
CA SER A 96 -6.48 10.37 -7.62
C SER A 96 -6.66 9.06 -6.84
N LEU A 97 -5.68 8.67 -6.02
CA LEU A 97 -5.80 7.52 -5.14
C LEU A 97 -6.95 7.67 -4.15
N ALA A 98 -7.12 8.85 -3.55
CA ALA A 98 -8.23 9.11 -2.63
C ALA A 98 -9.59 8.92 -3.31
N ILE A 99 -9.76 9.41 -4.54
CA ILE A 99 -11.00 9.24 -5.32
C ILE A 99 -11.26 7.76 -5.62
N ILE A 100 -10.27 7.06 -6.18
CA ILE A 100 -10.40 5.65 -6.58
C ILE A 100 -10.66 4.75 -5.37
N MET A 101 -9.93 4.96 -4.27
CA MET A 101 -10.09 4.21 -3.02
C MET A 101 -11.46 4.44 -2.38
N THR A 102 -11.96 5.69 -2.40
CA THR A 102 -13.29 6.01 -1.87
C THR A 102 -14.39 5.34 -2.71
N ALA A 103 -14.28 5.38 -4.04
CA ALA A 103 -15.21 4.70 -4.93
C ALA A 103 -15.18 3.18 -4.73
N GLY A 104 -13.98 2.59 -4.59
CA GLY A 104 -13.79 1.18 -4.30
C GLY A 104 -14.44 0.77 -2.98
N GLY A 105 -14.16 1.50 -1.90
CA GLY A 105 -14.76 1.23 -0.58
C GLY A 105 -16.28 1.37 -0.57
N ALA A 106 -16.83 2.39 -1.25
CA ALA A 106 -18.28 2.57 -1.36
C ALA A 106 -18.94 1.42 -2.13
N SER A 107 -18.29 0.92 -3.20
CA SER A 107 -18.73 -0.24 -3.95
C SER A 107 -18.72 -1.51 -3.08
N THR A 108 -17.70 -1.72 -2.26
CA THR A 108 -17.62 -2.86 -1.35
C THR A 108 -18.76 -2.85 -0.32
N ILE A 109 -19.07 -1.69 0.28
CA ILE A 109 -20.20 -1.54 1.21
C ILE A 109 -21.53 -1.83 0.50
N HIS A 110 -21.70 -1.26 -0.70
CA HIS A 110 -22.88 -1.50 -1.53
C HIS A 110 -23.10 -2.99 -1.79
N GLN A 111 -22.04 -3.72 -2.17
CA GLN A 111 -22.11 -5.15 -2.48
C GLN A 111 -22.27 -6.02 -1.23
N SER A 112 -21.62 -5.67 -0.12
CA SER A 112 -21.60 -6.48 1.10
C SER A 112 -22.89 -6.36 1.91
N PHE A 113 -23.50 -5.18 1.94
CA PHE A 113 -24.71 -4.90 2.72
C PHE A 113 -25.96 -4.70 1.85
N ASN A 114 -25.82 -4.77 0.52
CA ASN A 114 -26.89 -4.53 -0.45
C ASN A 114 -27.60 -3.16 -0.27
N LEU A 115 -26.87 -2.15 0.21
CA LEU A 115 -27.37 -0.79 0.44
C LEU A 115 -27.27 0.05 -0.83
N PRO A 116 -28.13 1.05 -1.09
CA PRO A 116 -27.95 1.96 -2.23
C PRO A 116 -26.55 2.60 -2.26
N TYR A 117 -25.98 2.76 -3.46
CA TYR A 117 -24.61 3.27 -3.63
C TYR A 117 -24.40 4.66 -2.99
N TRP A 118 -25.37 5.57 -3.15
CA TRP A 118 -25.29 6.91 -2.57
C TRP A 118 -25.18 6.88 -1.03
N LEU A 119 -25.91 5.98 -0.38
CA LEU A 119 -25.89 5.81 1.07
C LEU A 119 -24.57 5.19 1.53
N SER A 120 -24.08 4.20 0.79
CA SER A 120 -22.78 3.56 1.04
C SER A 120 -21.62 4.56 0.94
N ALA A 121 -21.64 5.42 -0.08
CA ALA A 121 -20.67 6.49 -0.25
C ALA A 121 -20.76 7.53 0.89
N LEU A 122 -21.97 7.93 1.28
CA LEU A 122 -22.17 8.88 2.37
C LEU A 122 -21.62 8.36 3.69
N ILE A 123 -21.90 7.10 4.04
CA ILE A 123 -21.38 6.45 5.23
C ILE A 123 -19.85 6.47 5.23
N LEU A 124 -19.23 6.08 4.10
CA LEU A 124 -17.78 6.05 3.97
C LEU A 124 -17.15 7.45 4.11
N VAL A 125 -17.74 8.46 3.47
CA VAL A 125 -17.27 9.86 3.57
C VAL A 125 -17.36 10.37 5.00
N VAL A 126 -18.44 10.06 5.72
CA VAL A 126 -18.57 10.43 7.15
C VAL A 126 -17.45 9.79 7.99
N PHE A 127 -17.11 8.52 7.74
CA PHE A 127 -15.98 7.88 8.41
C PHE A 127 -14.65 8.54 8.07
N ILE A 128 -14.40 8.89 6.79
CA ILE A 128 -13.19 9.61 6.37
C ILE A 128 -13.10 10.97 7.06
N LEU A 129 -14.21 11.73 7.13
CA LEU A 129 -14.23 13.00 7.84
C LEU A 129 -13.94 12.81 9.34
N ALA A 130 -14.48 11.76 9.96
CA ALA A 130 -14.19 11.45 11.35
C ALA A 130 -12.69 11.16 11.58
N THR A 131 -12.01 10.48 10.64
CA THR A 131 -10.57 10.23 10.76
C THR A 131 -9.72 11.47 10.59
N LEU A 132 -10.17 12.49 9.85
CA LEU A 132 -9.47 13.78 9.75
C LEU A 132 -9.41 14.54 11.08
N PHE A 133 -10.37 14.32 11.99
CA PHE A 133 -10.34 14.88 13.34
C PHE A 133 -9.43 14.10 14.31
N LEU A 134 -8.91 12.93 13.90
CA LEU A 134 -7.98 12.16 14.71
C LEU A 134 -6.57 12.75 14.64
N LYS A 135 -5.88 12.75 15.78
CA LYS A 135 -4.45 13.02 15.82
C LYS A 135 -3.70 11.90 15.08
N PHE A 136 -2.62 12.24 14.40
CA PHE A 136 -1.79 11.29 13.65
C PHE A 136 -1.38 10.05 14.48
N ASP A 137 -1.10 10.20 15.77
CA ASP A 137 -0.72 9.05 16.62
C ASP A 137 -1.89 8.07 16.83
N ARG A 138 -3.13 8.56 16.84
CA ARG A 138 -4.32 7.70 16.87
C ARG A 138 -4.54 7.02 15.52
N LEU A 139 -4.26 7.72 14.41
CA LEU A 139 -4.33 7.13 13.07
C LEU A 139 -3.38 5.93 12.95
N ILE A 140 -2.13 6.08 13.40
CA ILE A 140 -1.15 4.99 13.46
C ILE A 140 -1.67 3.82 14.32
N ALA A 141 -2.24 4.11 15.49
CA ALA A 141 -2.75 3.07 16.38
C ALA A 141 -3.92 2.29 15.74
N VAL A 142 -4.81 2.96 15.02
CA VAL A 142 -5.92 2.33 14.28
C VAL A 142 -5.36 1.45 13.15
N LEU A 143 -4.46 1.98 12.32
CA LEU A 143 -3.85 1.23 11.23
C LEU A 143 -3.08 0.01 11.75
N GLY A 144 -2.23 0.21 12.76
CA GLY A 144 -1.46 -0.87 13.39
C GLY A 144 -2.33 -1.93 14.08
N GLY A 145 -3.57 -1.62 14.44
CA GLY A 145 -4.54 -2.57 15.01
C GLY A 145 -5.35 -3.34 13.95
N VAL A 146 -5.72 -2.68 12.85
CA VAL A 146 -6.52 -3.28 11.77
C VAL A 146 -5.67 -4.22 10.91
N THR A 147 -4.41 -3.85 10.63
CA THR A 147 -3.54 -4.63 9.74
C THR A 147 -3.30 -6.08 10.17
N PRO A 148 -3.00 -6.40 11.44
CA PRO A 148 -2.81 -7.80 11.88
C PRO A 148 -4.04 -8.67 11.67
N PHE A 149 -5.24 -8.10 11.86
CA PHE A 149 -6.50 -8.79 11.60
C PHE A 149 -6.66 -9.12 10.11
N LEU A 150 -6.34 -8.17 9.23
CA LEU A 150 -6.36 -8.39 7.78
C LEU A 150 -5.37 -9.49 7.36
N ILE A 151 -4.13 -9.44 7.86
CA ILE A 151 -3.11 -10.46 7.59
C ILE A 151 -3.59 -11.84 8.03
N ALA A 152 -4.20 -11.95 9.22
CA ALA A 152 -4.72 -13.22 9.72
C ALA A 152 -5.80 -13.82 8.80
N ILE A 153 -6.71 -12.99 8.27
CA ILE A 153 -7.74 -13.43 7.31
C ILE A 153 -7.09 -13.92 6.01
N VAL A 154 -6.13 -13.16 5.46
CA VAL A 154 -5.45 -13.54 4.21
C VAL A 154 -4.70 -14.86 4.37
N ILE A 155 -4.00 -15.05 5.49
CA ILE A 155 -3.31 -16.32 5.80
C ILE A 155 -4.31 -17.46 5.92
N MET A 156 -5.44 -17.25 6.60
CA MET A 156 -6.49 -18.27 6.75
C MET A 156 -7.04 -18.71 5.40
N ILE A 157 -7.36 -17.76 4.52
CA ILE A 157 -7.83 -18.03 3.17
C ILE A 157 -6.76 -18.78 2.38
N ALA A 158 -5.50 -18.35 2.45
CA ALA A 158 -4.39 -19.01 1.77
C ALA A 158 -4.25 -20.47 2.21
N VAL A 159 -4.22 -20.74 3.52
CA VAL A 159 -4.10 -22.10 4.07
C VAL A 159 -5.28 -22.98 3.63
N TYR A 160 -6.50 -22.44 3.63
CA TYR A 160 -7.68 -23.16 3.15
C TYR A 160 -7.54 -23.60 1.69
N TYR A 161 -7.10 -22.70 0.81
CA TYR A 161 -6.88 -23.03 -0.60
C TYR A 161 -5.70 -24.00 -0.80
N PHE A 162 -4.58 -23.82 -0.10
CA PHE A 162 -3.44 -24.74 -0.19
C PHE A 162 -3.77 -26.17 0.26
N THR A 163 -4.71 -26.33 1.19
CA THR A 163 -5.12 -27.65 1.69
C THR A 163 -6.23 -28.30 0.87
N THR A 164 -7.05 -27.51 0.18
CA THR A 164 -8.24 -28.00 -0.56
C THR A 164 -8.02 -28.09 -2.07
N SER A 165 -7.11 -27.31 -2.64
CA SER A 165 -6.87 -27.24 -4.08
C SER A 165 -5.56 -27.91 -4.52
N HIS A 166 -5.58 -28.54 -5.69
CA HIS A 166 -4.37 -29.05 -6.32
C HIS A 166 -3.64 -27.89 -7.02
N LEU A 167 -2.37 -27.67 -6.68
CA LEU A 167 -1.53 -26.64 -7.31
C LEU A 167 -1.16 -27.05 -8.73
N ASP A 168 -1.96 -26.64 -9.71
CA ASP A 168 -1.65 -26.82 -11.12
C ASP A 168 -1.06 -25.54 -11.74
N PHE A 169 0.27 -25.49 -11.78
CA PHE A 169 1.01 -24.39 -12.40
C PHE A 169 0.83 -24.32 -13.92
N THR A 170 0.39 -25.41 -14.58
CA THR A 170 0.16 -25.42 -16.03
C THR A 170 -1.16 -24.74 -16.39
N ALA A 171 -2.22 -24.98 -15.61
CA ALA A 171 -3.49 -24.25 -15.73
C ALA A 171 -3.29 -22.73 -15.48
N ALA A 172 -2.55 -22.37 -14.42
CA ALA A 172 -2.25 -20.97 -14.12
C ALA A 172 -1.47 -20.26 -15.25
N ASN A 173 -0.57 -20.97 -15.93
CA ASN A 173 0.20 -20.40 -17.04
C ASN A 173 -0.63 -20.24 -18.32
N ASN A 174 -1.61 -21.12 -18.56
CA ASN A 174 -2.54 -21.01 -19.68
C ASN A 174 -3.52 -19.83 -19.49
N ASP A 175 -4.07 -19.66 -18.28
CA ASP A 175 -4.94 -18.50 -17.96
C ASP A 175 -4.17 -17.18 -18.06
N ALA A 176 -2.90 -17.17 -17.64
CA ALA A 176 -2.01 -16.02 -17.79
C ALA A 176 -1.76 -15.65 -19.26
N GLN A 177 -1.65 -16.61 -20.18
CA GLN A 177 -1.48 -16.33 -21.61
C GLN A 177 -2.73 -15.69 -22.23
N ILE A 178 -3.93 -16.09 -21.81
CA ILE A 178 -5.19 -15.49 -22.26
C ILE A 178 -5.27 -14.03 -21.77
N HIS A 179 -4.87 -13.76 -20.52
CA HIS A 179 -4.91 -12.42 -19.96
C HIS A 179 -3.76 -11.51 -20.42
N LYS A 180 -2.61 -12.05 -20.83
CA LYS A 180 -1.50 -11.29 -21.42
C LYS A 180 -1.92 -10.52 -22.68
N GLN A 181 -2.84 -11.06 -23.49
CA GLN A 181 -3.33 -10.36 -24.69
C GLN A 181 -4.08 -9.06 -24.38
N LYS A 182 -4.51 -8.85 -23.13
CA LYS A 182 -5.25 -7.66 -22.68
C LYS A 182 -4.39 -6.68 -21.88
N SER A 183 -3.17 -7.07 -21.48
CA SER A 183 -2.27 -6.23 -20.66
C SER A 183 -1.31 -5.44 -21.55
N LEU A 184 -1.20 -4.13 -21.33
CA LEU A 184 -0.20 -3.26 -21.96
C LEU A 184 1.21 -3.39 -21.34
N SER A 185 1.38 -4.28 -20.37
CA SER A 185 2.64 -4.41 -19.64
C SER A 185 3.72 -5.13 -20.47
N PRO A 186 4.96 -4.60 -20.50
CA PRO A 186 6.12 -5.27 -21.10
C PRO A 186 6.48 -6.62 -20.47
N GLY A 187 6.05 -6.88 -19.23
CA GLY A 187 6.24 -8.16 -18.55
C GLY A 187 6.27 -8.07 -17.03
N TRP A 188 6.43 -9.24 -16.39
CA TRP A 188 6.31 -9.42 -14.93
C TRP A 188 7.27 -8.52 -14.12
N TRP A 189 8.47 -8.26 -14.63
CA TRP A 189 9.47 -7.42 -13.97
C TRP A 189 9.07 -5.95 -13.98
N PHE A 190 8.43 -5.49 -15.06
CA PHE A 190 7.94 -4.13 -15.17
C PHE A 190 6.77 -3.90 -14.23
N ASP A 191 5.82 -4.84 -14.18
CA ASP A 191 4.70 -4.76 -13.23
C ASP A 191 5.15 -4.85 -11.78
N ALA A 192 6.18 -5.66 -11.48
CA ALA A 192 6.75 -5.72 -10.13
C ALA A 192 7.34 -4.36 -9.69
N ILE A 193 8.10 -3.71 -10.58
CA ILE A 193 8.70 -2.39 -10.32
C ILE A 193 7.62 -1.30 -10.26
N ASN A 194 6.65 -1.34 -11.18
CA ASN A 194 5.58 -0.36 -11.27
C ASN A 194 4.68 -0.43 -10.04
N TYR A 195 4.30 -1.63 -9.62
CA TYR A 195 3.53 -1.81 -8.38
C TYR A 195 4.33 -1.35 -7.16
N ALA A 196 5.62 -1.71 -7.05
CA ALA A 196 6.45 -1.21 -5.96
C ALA A 196 6.52 0.33 -5.93
N SER A 197 6.67 0.96 -7.10
CA SER A 197 6.71 2.42 -7.23
C SER A 197 5.38 3.06 -6.82
N LEU A 198 4.26 2.45 -7.22
CA LEU A 198 2.91 2.86 -6.83
C LEU A 198 2.75 2.82 -5.30
N GLN A 199 3.16 1.72 -4.66
CA GLN A 199 3.04 1.57 -3.20
C GLN A 199 3.95 2.51 -2.42
N ILE A 200 5.18 2.75 -2.89
CA ILE A 200 6.08 3.74 -2.28
C ILE A 200 5.50 5.14 -2.44
N ALA A 201 5.02 5.51 -3.63
CA ALA A 201 4.40 6.81 -3.87
C ALA A 201 3.15 6.99 -2.99
N ALA A 202 2.32 5.95 -2.87
CA ALA A 202 1.13 5.93 -2.04
C ALA A 202 1.46 6.20 -0.56
N ALA A 203 2.51 5.56 -0.06
CA ALA A 203 2.93 5.66 1.33
C ALA A 203 3.89 6.83 1.61
N PHE A 204 4.40 7.52 0.59
CA PHE A 204 5.51 8.48 0.73
C PHE A 204 5.22 9.56 1.77
N SER A 205 4.03 10.17 1.69
CA SER A 205 3.64 11.26 2.58
C SER A 205 3.52 10.80 4.03
N PHE A 206 2.93 9.61 4.23
CA PHE A 206 2.82 9.00 5.54
C PHE A 206 4.18 8.62 6.12
N LEU A 207 5.04 7.94 5.35
CA LEU A 207 6.36 7.49 5.77
C LEU A 207 7.29 8.65 6.12
N SER A 208 7.24 9.74 5.34
CA SER A 208 8.02 10.96 5.58
C SER A 208 7.68 11.58 6.95
N VAL A 209 6.40 11.76 7.25
CA VAL A 209 5.93 12.32 8.54
C VAL A 209 6.10 11.31 9.68
N MET A 210 5.94 10.01 9.41
CA MET A 210 6.15 8.98 10.42
C MET A 210 7.62 8.92 10.85
N GLY A 211 8.56 9.00 9.91
CA GLY A 211 10.00 9.01 10.20
C GLY A 211 10.40 10.11 11.19
N SER A 212 9.82 11.31 11.08
CA SER A 212 10.11 12.42 12.01
C SER A 212 9.60 12.20 13.43
N LYS A 213 8.63 11.30 13.62
CA LYS A 213 8.03 10.96 14.91
C LYS A 213 8.64 9.73 15.58
N VAL A 214 9.32 8.88 14.83
CA VAL A 214 10.00 7.70 15.37
C VAL A 214 11.13 8.16 16.29
N LYS A 215 11.22 7.58 17.49
CA LYS A 215 12.22 7.95 18.51
C LYS A 215 13.61 7.38 18.24
N TYR A 216 13.69 6.20 17.63
CA TYR A 216 14.95 5.49 17.40
C TYR A 216 15.26 5.39 15.91
N ARG A 217 16.47 5.78 15.50
CA ARG A 217 16.93 5.64 14.11
C ARG A 217 16.83 4.19 13.61
N ASP A 218 17.11 3.22 14.47
CA ASP A 218 17.02 1.80 14.07
C ASP A 218 15.59 1.37 13.76
N SER A 219 14.59 2.01 14.39
CA SER A 219 13.18 1.76 14.07
C SER A 219 12.78 2.27 12.68
N THR A 220 13.55 3.17 12.06
CA THR A 220 13.32 3.57 10.66
C THR A 220 13.86 2.56 9.66
N LEU A 221 14.79 1.69 10.07
CA LEU A 221 15.37 0.63 9.24
C LEU A 221 14.60 -0.68 9.40
N TYR A 222 14.21 -1.04 10.63
CA TYR A 222 13.51 -2.29 10.89
C TYR A 222 11.98 -2.19 10.79
N GLY A 223 11.43 -0.97 10.66
CA GLY A 223 9.99 -0.72 10.63
C GLY A 223 9.40 -0.55 9.22
N ALA A 224 10.23 -0.45 8.18
CA ALA A 224 9.81 -0.33 6.78
C ALA A 224 10.14 -1.64 6.02
#